data_AF-A0A3N9W7W2-F1
#
_entry.id   AF-A0A3N9W7W2-F1
#
_cell.length_a   1.000
_cell.length_b   1.000
_cell.length_c   1.000
_cell.angle_alpha   90.00
_cell.angle_beta   90.00
_cell.angle_gamma   90.00
#
_symmetry.space_group_name_H-M   'P 1'
#
loop_
_entity.id
_entity.type
_entity.pdbx_description
1 polymer ?
#
loop_
_entity_poly.entity_id
_entity_poly.type
_entity_poly.pdbx_seq_one_letter_code
_entity_poly.pdbx_strand_id
1 'polypeptide(L)'
;MTGEAARATLQSKLRDRLSTAIADAALLPSWFTIVLGHQPPATDTQRWLDTAVSLLMYRIIYAVKDPVVALGPPPGDDADRKAWYRSLTEDLRKTRY
;
A
#
# COMPACT_ATOMS: atom_id res chain seq x y z
N MET A 1 10.93 10.02 -19.92
CA MET A 1 10.80 9.32 -18.63
C MET A 1 10.19 7.96 -18.90
N THR A 2 10.89 6.87 -18.62
CA THR A 2 10.37 5.50 -18.81
C THR A 2 9.37 5.15 -17.71
N GLY A 3 8.52 4.14 -17.94
CA GLY A 3 7.54 3.67 -16.94
C GLY A 3 8.21 3.26 -15.62
N GLU A 4 9.40 2.65 -15.68
CA GLU A 4 10.16 2.25 -14.50
C GLU A 4 10.65 3.43 -13.66
N ALA A 5 11.22 4.45 -14.31
CA ALA A 5 11.66 5.66 -13.61
C ALA A 5 10.48 6.40 -12.94
N ALA A 6 9.32 6.40 -13.58
CA ALA A 6 8.10 6.97 -13.01
C ALA A 6 7.63 6.19 -11.78
N ARG A 7 7.68 4.84 -11.82
CA ARG A 7 7.31 3.98 -10.68
C ARG A 7 8.26 4.17 -9.50
N ALA A 8 9.57 4.19 -9.74
CA ALA A 8 10.56 4.43 -8.70
C ALA A 8 10.37 5.81 -8.03
N THR A 9 10.10 6.84 -8.84
CA THR A 9 9.80 8.18 -8.33
C THR A 9 8.53 8.21 -7.47
N LEU A 10 7.47 7.53 -7.91
CA LEU A 10 6.23 7.42 -7.15
C LEU A 10 6.46 6.71 -5.81
N GLN A 11 7.20 5.60 -5.82
CA GLN A 11 7.53 4.84 -4.63
C GLN A 11 8.27 5.70 -3.61
N SER A 12 9.30 6.44 -4.03
CA SER A 12 10.06 7.35 -3.15
C SER A 12 9.14 8.39 -2.51
N LYS A 13 8.34 9.09 -3.33
CA LYS A 13 7.41 10.14 -2.83
C LYS A 13 6.38 9.61 -1.84
N LEU A 14 5.87 8.40 -2.08
CA LEU A 14 4.90 7.78 -1.17
C LEU A 14 5.55 7.34 0.14
N ARG A 15 6.78 6.83 0.10
CA ARG A 15 7.52 6.48 1.31
C ARG A 15 7.78 7.71 2.16
N ASP A 16 8.24 8.81 1.57
CA ASP A 16 8.49 10.06 2.30
C ASP A 16 7.20 10.58 2.94
N ARG A 17 6.11 10.64 2.15
CA ARG A 17 4.81 11.11 2.65
C ARG A 17 4.25 10.24 3.76
N LEU A 18 4.38 8.92 3.65
CA LEU A 18 3.90 7.99 4.67
C LEU A 18 4.70 8.15 5.97
N SER A 19 6.03 8.27 5.87
CA SER A 19 6.90 8.49 7.02
C SER A 19 6.55 9.78 7.76
N THR A 20 6.33 10.89 7.03
CA THR A 20 5.86 12.15 7.62
C THR A 20 4.51 11.98 8.31
N ALA A 21 3.53 11.34 7.65
CA ALA A 21 2.21 11.12 8.25
C ALA A 21 2.26 10.29 9.54
N ILE A 22 3.15 9.30 9.61
CA ILE A 22 3.36 8.49 10.83
C ILE A 22 4.02 9.32 11.93
N ALA A 23 5.04 10.10 11.60
CA ALA A 23 5.73 10.97 12.55
C ALA A 23 4.79 12.02 13.16
N ASP A 24 3.87 12.55 12.35
CA ASP A 24 2.87 13.54 12.77
C ASP A 24 1.64 12.89 13.47
N ALA A 25 1.65 11.57 13.68
CA ALA A 25 0.50 10.81 14.20
C ALA A 25 -0.82 11.12 13.45
N ALA A 26 -0.73 11.32 12.13
CA ALA A 26 -1.86 11.70 11.29
C ALA A 26 -2.93 10.59 11.26
N LEU A 27 -4.18 11.01 11.12
CA LEU A 27 -5.29 10.08 10.91
C LEU A 27 -5.22 9.48 9.50
N LEU A 28 -4.80 8.22 9.45
CA LEU A 28 -4.78 7.45 8.21
C LEU A 28 -6.20 6.94 7.86
N PRO A 29 -6.53 6.77 6.57
CA PRO A 29 -7.82 6.26 6.15
C PRO A 29 -8.16 4.89 6.76
N SER A 30 -9.44 4.63 7.04
CA SER A 30 -9.88 3.37 7.65
C SER A 30 -9.51 2.13 6.83
N TRP A 31 -9.66 2.17 5.49
CA TRP A 31 -9.24 1.07 4.62
C TRP A 31 -7.76 0.71 4.78
N PHE A 32 -6.91 1.66 5.19
CA PHE A 32 -5.48 1.45 5.44
C PHE A 32 -5.27 0.82 6.82
N THR A 33 -5.84 1.44 7.86
CA THR A 33 -5.61 1.01 9.24
C THR A 33 -6.27 -0.33 9.56
N ILE A 34 -7.38 -0.69 8.89
CA ILE A 34 -8.03 -2.00 9.05
C ILE A 34 -7.11 -3.16 8.63
N VAL A 35 -6.24 -2.95 7.62
CA VAL A 35 -5.39 -4.02 7.08
C VAL A 35 -3.95 -3.97 7.56
N LEU A 36 -3.45 -2.79 7.95
CA LEU A 36 -2.06 -2.58 8.37
C LEU A 36 -1.91 -2.13 9.84
N GLY A 37 -3.00 -1.77 10.51
CA GLY A 37 -2.94 -1.11 11.82
C GLY A 37 -2.61 0.39 11.72
N HIS A 38 -2.56 1.05 12.87
CA HIS A 38 -2.35 2.50 12.96
C HIS A 38 -0.88 2.93 12.89
N GLN A 39 0.03 2.05 13.25
CA GLN A 39 1.45 2.35 13.34
C GLN A 39 2.27 1.14 12.89
N PRO A 40 3.50 1.38 12.39
CA PRO A 40 4.41 0.30 12.16
C PRO A 40 4.71 -0.40 13.49
N PRO A 41 4.86 -1.73 13.44
CA PRO A 41 5.26 -2.53 14.58
C PRO A 41 6.71 -2.33 14.98
N ALA A 42 7.03 -2.69 16.24
CA ALA A 42 8.37 -2.63 16.79
C ALA A 42 9.35 -3.61 16.09
N THR A 43 8.85 -4.75 15.65
CA THR A 43 9.58 -5.72 14.80
C THR A 43 8.98 -5.65 13.40
N ASP A 44 9.79 -5.80 12.35
CA ASP A 44 9.35 -5.77 10.94
C ASP A 44 8.82 -4.42 10.39
N THR A 45 9.25 -3.29 10.97
CA THR A 45 8.94 -1.94 10.46
C THR A 45 9.17 -1.78 8.96
N GLN A 46 10.27 -2.34 8.43
CA GLN A 46 10.60 -2.24 7.01
C GLN A 46 9.59 -2.97 6.13
N ARG A 47 9.21 -4.21 6.51
CA ARG A 47 8.18 -4.98 5.79
C ARG A 47 6.85 -4.25 5.82
N TRP A 48 6.49 -3.68 6.97
CA TRP A 48 5.27 -2.87 7.09
C TRP A 48 5.28 -1.67 6.13
N LEU A 49 6.38 -0.92 6.09
CA LEU A 49 6.54 0.23 5.20
C LEU A 49 6.48 -0.17 3.72
N ASP A 50 7.14 -1.28 3.36
CA ASP A 50 7.16 -1.79 2.00
C ASP A 50 5.76 -2.23 1.54
N THR A 51 5.03 -2.96 2.39
CA THR A 51 3.64 -3.36 2.13
C THR A 51 2.73 -2.12 2.02
N ALA A 52 2.88 -1.16 2.93
CA ALA A 52 2.08 0.07 2.94
C ALA A 52 2.27 0.91 1.68
N VAL A 53 3.53 1.12 1.25
CA VAL A 53 3.85 1.86 0.03
C VAL A 53 3.36 1.10 -1.21
N SER A 54 3.53 -0.22 -1.25
CA SER A 54 3.02 -1.06 -2.35
C SER A 54 1.50 -0.97 -2.47
N LEU A 55 0.77 -0.98 -1.35
CA LEU A 55 -0.68 -0.78 -1.31
C LEU A 55 -1.09 0.61 -1.84
N LEU A 56 -0.40 1.67 -1.42
CA LEU A 56 -0.67 3.03 -1.91
C LEU A 56 -0.41 3.15 -3.42
N MET A 57 0.69 2.57 -3.91
CA MET A 57 0.99 2.52 -5.34
C MET A 57 -0.09 1.77 -6.12
N TYR A 58 -0.52 0.60 -5.64
CA TYR A 58 -1.58 -0.19 -6.26
C TYR A 58 -2.86 0.62 -6.39
N ARG A 59 -3.28 1.31 -5.32
CA ARG A 59 -4.48 2.15 -5.35
C ARG A 59 -4.37 3.31 -6.34
N ILE A 60 -3.19 3.93 -6.45
CA ILE A 60 -2.96 5.02 -7.42
C ILE A 60 -2.98 4.50 -8.86
N ILE A 61 -2.23 3.43 -9.14
CA ILE A 61 -2.06 2.89 -10.51
C ILE A 61 -3.37 2.35 -11.06
N TYR A 62 -4.17 1.68 -10.24
CA TYR A 62 -5.46 1.11 -10.65
C TYR A 62 -6.66 1.97 -10.25
N ALA A 63 -6.42 3.22 -9.84
CA ALA A 63 -7.44 4.19 -9.45
C ALA A 63 -8.49 3.63 -8.46
N VAL A 64 -8.04 2.86 -7.46
CA VAL A 64 -8.91 2.27 -6.45
C VAL A 64 -9.40 3.36 -5.50
N LYS A 65 -10.70 3.63 -5.55
CA LYS A 65 -11.38 4.66 -4.74
C LYS A 65 -12.27 4.09 -3.64
N ASP A 66 -12.32 2.76 -3.50
CA ASP A 66 -13.14 2.10 -2.48
C ASP A 66 -12.74 2.62 -1.07
N PRO A 67 -13.69 3.18 -0.29
CA PRO A 67 -13.40 3.76 1.01
C PRO A 67 -13.20 2.72 2.12
N VAL A 68 -13.55 1.46 1.89
CA VAL A 68 -13.53 0.38 2.90
C VAL A 68 -12.54 -0.72 2.51
N VAL A 69 -12.61 -1.21 1.27
CA VAL A 69 -11.78 -2.32 0.79
C VAL A 69 -10.43 -1.78 0.30
N ALA A 70 -9.36 -2.11 1.01
CA ALA A 70 -8.01 -1.60 0.75
C ALA A 70 -7.54 -1.82 -0.70
N LEU A 71 -7.76 -3.02 -1.25
CA LEU A 71 -7.42 -3.39 -2.62
C LEU A 71 -8.57 -3.16 -3.62
N GLY A 72 -9.72 -2.69 -3.17
CA GLY A 72 -10.94 -2.61 -3.97
C GLY A 72 -11.50 -3.99 -4.36
N PRO A 73 -12.42 -4.04 -5.34
CA PRO A 73 -12.97 -5.30 -5.82
C PRO A 73 -11.88 -6.16 -6.50
N PRO A 74 -12.04 -7.49 -6.49
CA PRO A 74 -11.16 -8.40 -7.21
C PRO A 74 -10.97 -7.94 -8.68
N PRO A 75 -9.74 -7.97 -9.20
CA PRO A 75 -9.47 -7.53 -10.56
C PRO A 75 -10.16 -8.42 -11.60
N GLY A 76 -10.67 -7.80 -12.66
CA GLY A 76 -11.05 -8.47 -13.92
C GLY A 76 -9.81 -8.98 -14.66
N ASP A 77 -9.85 -9.14 -15.99
CA ASP A 77 -8.87 -9.95 -16.75
C ASP A 77 -7.45 -9.38 -16.94
N ASP A 78 -7.13 -8.26 -16.30
CA ASP A 78 -5.76 -7.74 -16.25
C ASP A 78 -4.86 -8.67 -15.42
N ALA A 79 -3.97 -9.39 -16.11
CA ALA A 79 -3.07 -10.37 -15.50
C ALA A 79 -2.07 -9.74 -14.52
N ASP A 80 -1.55 -8.56 -14.84
CA ASP A 80 -0.60 -7.84 -14.00
C ASP A 80 -1.28 -7.35 -12.72
N ARG A 81 -2.50 -6.83 -12.84
CA ARG A 81 -3.31 -6.44 -11.69
C ARG A 81 -3.68 -7.65 -10.82
N LYS A 82 -4.05 -8.79 -11.43
CA LYS A 82 -4.32 -10.06 -10.72
C LYS A 82 -3.09 -10.53 -9.94
N ALA A 83 -1.91 -10.50 -10.55
CA ALA A 83 -0.67 -10.91 -9.90
C ALA A 83 -0.33 -10.02 -8.70
N TRP A 84 -0.38 -8.69 -8.88
CA TRP A 84 -0.08 -7.75 -7.80
C TRP A 84 -1.13 -7.80 -6.67
N TYR A 85 -2.42 -7.93 -7.02
CA TYR A 85 -3.50 -8.10 -6.04
C TYR A 85 -3.24 -9.33 -5.13
N ARG A 86 -2.82 -10.46 -5.72
CA ARG A 86 -2.50 -11.68 -4.96
C ARG A 86 -1.29 -11.46 -4.05
N SER A 87 -0.20 -10.91 -4.56
CA SER A 87 1.00 -10.60 -3.77
C SER A 87 0.66 -9.71 -2.58
N LEU A 88 -0.06 -8.60 -2.80
CA LEU A 88 -0.47 -7.70 -1.73
C LEU A 88 -1.40 -8.37 -0.72
N THR A 89 -2.31 -9.23 -1.17
CA THR A 89 -3.17 -9.99 -0.27
C THR A 89 -2.34 -10.89 0.67
N GLU A 90 -1.30 -11.52 0.16
CA GLU A 90 -0.38 -12.33 0.97
C GLU A 90 0.47 -11.48 1.92
N ASP A 91 1.02 -10.36 1.43
CA ASP A 91 1.86 -9.47 2.23
C ASP A 91 1.06 -8.82 3.38
N LEU A 92 -0.18 -8.40 3.11
CA LEU A 92 -1.08 -7.87 4.13
C LEU A 92 -1.43 -8.93 5.19
N ARG A 93 -1.62 -10.19 4.80
CA ARG A 93 -1.82 -11.29 5.77
C ARG A 93 -0.59 -11.51 6.66
N LYS A 94 0.62 -11.41 6.10
CA LYS A 94 1.89 -11.59 6.83
C LYS A 94 2.25 -10.38 7.70
N THR A 95 1.75 -9.20 7.36
CA THR A 95 2.00 -7.95 8.09
C THR A 95 0.99 -7.74 9.23
N ARG A 96 -0.14 -8.45 9.20
CA ARG A 96 -1.14 -8.44 10.27
C ARG A 96 -0.64 -9.30 11.43
N TYR A 97 -0.36 -8.64 12.55
CA TYR A 97 -0.06 -9.24 13.85
C TYR A 97 -1.14 -10.25 14.29
#